data_AF-A0ABD4AI36-F1
#
_entry.id   AF-A0ABD4AI36-F1
#
_cell.length_a   1.000
_cell.length_b   1.000
_cell.length_c   1.000
_cell.angle_alpha   90.00
_cell.angle_beta   90.00
_cell.angle_gamma   90.00
#
_symmetry.space_group_name_H-M   'P 1'
#
loop_
_entity.id
_entity.type
_entity.pdbx_description
1 polymer ?
#
loop_
_entity_poly.entity_id
_entity_poly.type
_entity_poly.pdbx_seq_one_letter_code
_entity_poly.pdbx_strand_id
1 'polypeptide(L)'
;MPLVHCSYHGCGGGELVTQAVRHLVNDRQSWRDDDGVVPLTLVRDEIEYPGFMLDSGRGNIADLGGTYEDGDVYRFSDDESMEAAIGLLTTTCGACLREFRALFETG
;
A
#
# COMPACT_ATOMS: atom_id res chain seq x y z
N MET A 1 7.31 7.82 -15.58
CA MET A 1 6.96 7.71 -14.14
C MET A 1 8.06 8.38 -13.34
N PRO A 2 7.74 9.15 -12.28
CA PRO A 2 8.77 9.77 -11.46
C PRO A 2 9.57 8.70 -10.70
N LEU A 3 10.85 8.99 -10.46
CA LEU A 3 11.73 8.16 -9.66
C LEU A 3 11.56 8.50 -8.18
N VAL A 4 11.52 7.47 -7.34
CA VAL A 4 11.43 7.56 -5.88
C VAL A 4 12.71 6.99 -5.29
N HIS A 5 13.26 7.64 -4.26
CA HIS A 5 14.54 7.31 -3.65
C HIS A 5 14.38 6.98 -2.16
N CYS A 6 14.19 5.70 -1.85
CA CYS A 6 14.12 5.26 -0.47
C CYS A 6 15.46 4.69 0.04
N SER A 7 15.86 5.02 1.27
CA SER A 7 17.02 4.39 1.92
C SER A 7 16.88 2.87 2.12
N TYR A 8 15.65 2.36 2.12
CA TYR A 8 15.34 0.93 2.32
C TYR A 8 15.25 0.15 1.01
N HIS A 9 14.74 0.78 -0.06
CA HIS A 9 14.46 0.11 -1.34
C HIS A 9 15.31 0.63 -2.52
N GLY A 10 16.17 1.62 -2.27
CA GLY A 10 17.00 2.27 -3.28
C GLY A 10 16.22 3.25 -4.15
N CYS A 11 16.80 3.54 -5.32
CA CYS A 11 16.18 4.36 -6.36
C CYS A 11 15.47 3.45 -7.36
N GLY A 12 14.16 3.63 -7.53
CA GLY A 12 13.37 2.88 -8.50
C GLY A 12 12.35 3.76 -9.21
N GLY A 13 11.80 3.25 -10.32
CA GLY A 13 10.54 3.77 -10.81
C GLY A 13 9.48 3.64 -9.72
N GLY A 14 8.39 4.42 -9.79
CA GLY A 14 7.19 4.21 -8.97
C GLY A 14 6.51 2.85 -9.16
N GLU A 15 7.25 1.80 -9.49
CA GLU A 15 6.88 0.37 -9.54
C GLU A 15 7.32 -0.35 -8.25
N LEU A 16 8.25 0.24 -7.46
CA LEU A 16 8.42 -0.09 -6.03
C LEU A 16 7.20 0.35 -5.20
N VAL A 17 6.41 1.21 -5.81
CA VAL A 17 5.08 1.61 -5.44
C VAL A 17 4.17 0.66 -6.22
N THR A 18 3.29 -0.05 -5.54
CA THR A 18 2.56 -1.20 -6.09
C THR A 18 1.61 -0.82 -7.24
N GLN A 19 0.98 -1.85 -7.84
CA GLN A 19 -0.07 -1.67 -8.84
C GLN A 19 -1.23 -0.79 -8.37
N ALA A 20 -1.62 -0.83 -7.09
CA ALA A 20 -2.66 0.06 -6.54
C ALA A 20 -2.35 1.53 -6.81
N VAL A 21 -1.08 1.94 -6.70
CA VAL A 21 -0.74 3.34 -6.87
C VAL A 21 -0.71 3.76 -8.30
N ARG A 22 -0.36 2.87 -9.22
CA ARG A 22 -0.55 3.14 -10.64
C ARG A 22 -2.02 3.44 -10.94
N HIS A 23 -2.96 2.76 -10.29
CA HIS A 23 -4.39 3.10 -10.38
C HIS A 23 -4.69 4.46 -9.72
N LEU A 24 -4.11 4.76 -8.56
CA LEU A 24 -4.26 6.05 -7.86
C LEU A 24 -3.66 7.26 -8.60
N VAL A 25 -2.56 7.09 -9.36
CA VAL A 25 -2.02 8.14 -10.23
C VAL A 25 -3.01 8.52 -11.31
N ASN A 26 -3.67 7.52 -11.88
CA ASN A 26 -4.68 7.74 -12.91
C ASN A 26 -5.98 8.31 -12.33
N ASP A 27 -6.22 8.13 -11.02
CA ASP A 27 -7.36 8.65 -10.28
C ASP A 27 -6.91 9.63 -9.16
N ARG A 28 -6.12 10.63 -9.55
CA ARG A 28 -5.48 11.57 -8.63
C ARG A 28 -6.47 12.36 -7.74
N GLN A 29 -7.72 12.50 -8.15
CA GLN A 29 -8.76 13.15 -7.35
C GLN A 29 -9.16 12.31 -6.14
N SER A 30 -9.37 11.01 -6.31
CA SER A 30 -9.77 10.13 -5.21
C SER A 30 -8.70 10.04 -4.12
N TRP A 31 -7.41 10.09 -4.50
CA TRP A 31 -6.33 10.10 -3.51
C TRP A 31 -6.22 11.41 -2.73
N ARG A 32 -6.59 12.54 -3.33
CA ARG A 32 -6.51 13.85 -2.66
C ARG A 32 -7.60 14.02 -1.59
N ASP A 33 -8.72 13.35 -1.79
CA ASP A 33 -9.89 13.43 -0.91
C ASP A 33 -9.92 12.30 0.15
N ASP A 34 -8.93 11.40 0.14
CA ASP A 34 -8.76 10.34 1.15
C ASP A 34 -8.12 10.87 2.45
N ASP A 35 -8.60 10.38 3.59
CA ASP A 35 -8.19 10.83 4.94
C ASP A 35 -6.71 10.53 5.25
N GLY A 36 -6.09 9.60 4.52
CA GLY A 36 -4.64 9.46 4.58
C GLY A 36 -4.13 8.10 4.14
N VAL A 37 -2.86 7.88 4.44
CA VAL A 37 -2.24 6.58 4.25
C VAL A 37 -1.85 6.00 5.58
N VAL A 38 -2.25 4.76 5.78
CA VAL A 38 -2.05 4.02 7.01
C VAL A 38 -1.07 2.87 6.80
N PRO A 39 -0.21 2.59 7.80
CA PRO A 39 0.57 1.36 7.83
C PRO A 39 -0.34 0.17 8.14
N LEU A 40 0.04 -1.00 7.64
CA LEU A 40 -0.51 -2.29 8.08
C LEU A 40 0.49 -3.40 7.79
N THR A 41 0.26 -4.56 8.40
CA THR A 41 1.05 -5.77 8.13
C THR A 41 0.13 -6.88 7.70
N LEU A 42 0.32 -7.39 6.47
CA LEU A 42 -0.35 -8.61 6.04
C LEU A 42 0.49 -9.80 6.50
N VAL A 43 -0.13 -10.85 7.04
CA VAL A 43 0.57 -12.03 7.55
C VAL A 43 0.01 -13.26 6.88
N ARG A 44 0.91 -14.10 6.35
CA ARG A 44 0.58 -15.47 5.96
C ARG A 44 1.54 -16.45 6.58
N ASP A 45 0.99 -17.46 7.26
CA ASP A 45 1.71 -18.43 8.07
C ASP A 45 2.59 -17.71 9.11
N GLU A 46 3.88 -17.52 8.84
CA GLU A 46 4.84 -16.77 9.68
C GLU A 46 5.57 -15.66 8.91
N ILE A 47 5.15 -15.38 7.68
CA ILE A 47 5.77 -14.37 6.82
C ILE A 47 4.95 -13.07 6.91
N GLU A 48 5.65 -11.99 7.29
CA GLU A 48 5.09 -10.65 7.38
C GLU A 48 5.36 -9.85 6.11
N TYR A 49 4.33 -9.18 5.64
CA TYR A 49 4.35 -8.28 4.48
C TYR A 49 3.88 -6.89 4.95
N PRO A 50 4.79 -6.10 5.52
CA PRO A 50 4.48 -4.74 5.92
C PRO A 50 4.24 -3.87 4.68
N GLY A 51 3.27 -2.98 4.79
CA GLY A 51 2.92 -2.08 3.72
C GLY A 51 2.13 -0.89 4.19
N PHE A 52 1.76 -0.07 3.21
CA PHE A 52 0.98 1.14 3.39
C PHE A 52 -0.16 1.12 2.40
N MET A 53 -1.35 1.57 2.77
CA MET A 53 -2.51 1.69 1.89
C MET A 53 -3.32 2.95 2.20
N LEU A 54 -4.32 3.26 1.37
CA LEU A 54 -5.29 4.31 1.70
C LEU A 54 -6.20 3.89 2.85
N ASP A 55 -6.55 4.83 3.72
CA ASP A 55 -7.40 4.54 4.88
C ASP A 55 -8.78 4.02 4.46
N SER A 56 -9.35 4.57 3.39
CA SER A 56 -10.61 4.07 2.79
C SER A 56 -10.55 2.62 2.33
N GLY A 57 -9.36 2.11 2.00
CA GLY A 57 -9.16 0.76 1.53
C GLY A 57 -9.10 -0.29 2.64
N ARG A 58 -8.97 0.11 3.92
CA ARG A 58 -8.86 -0.84 5.05
C ARG A 58 -10.02 -1.84 5.11
N GLY A 59 -11.24 -1.39 4.79
CA GLY A 59 -12.43 -2.26 4.76
C GLY A 59 -12.31 -3.40 3.74
N ASN A 60 -11.66 -3.14 2.60
CA ASN A 60 -11.53 -4.11 1.53
C ASN A 60 -10.62 -5.29 1.90
N ILE A 61 -9.70 -5.12 2.85
CA ILE A 61 -8.82 -6.22 3.31
C ILE A 61 -9.63 -7.30 4.01
N ALA A 62 -10.60 -6.91 4.85
CA ALA A 62 -11.49 -7.85 5.51
C ALA A 62 -12.39 -8.58 4.50
N ASP A 63 -12.89 -7.86 3.49
CA ASP A 63 -13.70 -8.44 2.41
C ASP A 63 -12.92 -9.45 1.56
N LEU A 64 -11.61 -9.29 1.44
CA LEU A 64 -10.71 -10.25 0.79
C LEU A 64 -10.37 -11.46 1.68
N GLY A 65 -10.90 -11.56 2.89
CA GLY A 65 -10.65 -12.69 3.80
C GLY A 65 -9.53 -12.45 4.83
N GLY A 66 -9.01 -11.23 4.92
CA GLY A 66 -8.06 -10.85 5.96
C GLY A 66 -8.74 -10.78 7.33
N THR A 67 -8.23 -11.54 8.29
CA THR A 67 -8.69 -11.46 9.68
C THR A 67 -7.89 -10.39 10.42
N TYR A 68 -8.56 -9.36 10.91
CA TYR A 68 -7.93 -8.32 11.73
C TYR A 68 -7.42 -8.92 13.05
N GLU A 69 -6.14 -8.72 13.31
CA GLU A 69 -5.45 -8.95 14.58
C GLU A 69 -5.15 -7.59 15.24
N ASP A 70 -4.31 -7.57 16.28
CA ASP A 70 -3.93 -6.31 16.93
C ASP A 70 -2.91 -5.52 16.09
N GLY A 71 -2.90 -4.19 16.25
CA GLY A 71 -1.84 -3.33 15.70
C GLY A 71 -1.79 -3.22 14.18
N ASP A 72 -2.94 -3.14 13.50
CA ASP A 72 -3.03 -3.06 12.02
C ASP A 72 -2.47 -4.30 11.30
N VAL A 73 -2.52 -5.45 11.96
CA VAL A 73 -2.12 -6.74 11.40
C VAL A 73 -3.34 -7.45 10.83
N TYR A 74 -3.23 -8.00 9.62
CA TYR A 74 -4.27 -8.81 8.99
C TYR A 74 -3.70 -10.16 8.58
N ARG A 75 -4.28 -11.24 9.11
CA ARG A 75 -3.86 -12.61 8.80
C ARG A 75 -4.72 -13.22 7.69
N PHE A 76 -4.05 -13.89 6.76
CA PHE A 76 -4.65 -14.63 5.66
C PHE A 76 -4.41 -16.13 5.81
N SER A 77 -5.37 -16.94 5.33
CA SER A 77 -5.29 -18.41 5.36
C SER A 77 -5.02 -19.05 3.99
N ASP A 78 -5.16 -18.30 2.91
CA ASP A 78 -4.94 -18.75 1.53
C ASP A 78 -4.13 -17.70 0.74
N ASP A 79 -3.41 -18.18 -0.29
CA ASP A 79 -2.43 -17.36 -1.02
C ASP A 79 -3.15 -16.41 -1.98
N GLU A 80 -4.29 -16.82 -2.51
CA GLU A 80 -5.08 -16.04 -3.48
C GLU A 80 -5.59 -14.74 -2.86
N SER A 81 -6.23 -14.84 -1.69
CA SER A 81 -6.67 -13.68 -0.91
C SER A 81 -5.50 -12.81 -0.44
N MET A 82 -4.38 -13.43 -0.06
CA MET A 82 -3.18 -12.72 0.33
C MET A 82 -2.59 -11.91 -0.83
N GLU A 83 -2.46 -12.51 -2.02
CA GLU A 83 -1.97 -11.83 -3.22
C GLU A 83 -2.91 -10.68 -3.63
N ALA A 84 -4.23 -10.88 -3.54
CA ALA A 84 -5.20 -9.83 -3.77
C ALA A 84 -5.04 -8.66 -2.78
N ALA A 85 -4.81 -8.94 -1.50
CA ALA A 85 -4.60 -7.94 -0.47
C ALA A 85 -3.25 -7.20 -0.62
N ILE A 86 -2.17 -7.90 -1.00
CA ILE A 86 -0.90 -7.28 -1.40
C ILE A 86 -1.13 -6.31 -2.56
N GLY A 87 -2.02 -6.67 -3.49
CA GLY A 87 -2.45 -5.81 -4.58
C GLY A 87 -3.13 -4.50 -4.13
N LEU A 88 -3.69 -4.44 -2.91
CA LEU A 88 -4.28 -3.23 -2.32
C LEU A 88 -3.26 -2.34 -1.61
N LEU A 89 -2.12 -2.90 -1.18
CA LEU A 89 -1.03 -2.09 -0.66
C LEU A 89 -0.65 -1.07 -1.72
N THR A 90 -0.37 0.16 -1.32
CA THR A 90 0.08 1.30 -2.11
C THR A 90 1.61 1.30 -2.18
N THR A 91 2.29 1.03 -1.06
CA THR A 91 3.75 0.85 -1.07
C THR A 91 4.16 -0.16 -0.02
N THR A 92 5.35 -0.73 -0.20
CA THR A 92 6.04 -1.46 0.86
C THR A 92 6.63 -0.52 1.93
N CYS A 93 6.59 0.80 1.72
CA CYS A 93 7.43 1.73 2.48
C CYS A 93 6.88 3.18 2.53
N GLY A 94 6.69 3.69 3.75
CA GLY A 94 6.12 5.01 3.98
C GLY A 94 7.01 6.17 3.52
N ALA A 95 8.32 5.95 3.38
CA ALA A 95 9.22 6.94 2.76
C ALA A 95 8.99 7.04 1.25
N CYS A 96 8.87 5.89 0.59
CA CYS A 96 8.60 5.76 -0.84
C CYS A 96 7.30 6.48 -1.19
N LEU A 97 6.28 6.25 -0.36
CA LEU A 97 4.98 6.88 -0.53
C LEU A 97 5.01 8.40 -0.33
N ARG A 98 5.71 8.90 0.69
CA ARG A 98 5.82 10.35 0.95
C ARG A 98 6.50 11.08 -0.20
N GLU A 99 7.60 10.54 -0.68
CA GLU A 99 8.31 11.09 -1.84
C GLU A 99 7.43 11.07 -3.09
N PHE A 100 6.70 9.98 -3.29
CA PHE A 100 5.73 9.88 -4.37
C PHE A 100 4.65 10.96 -4.25
N ARG A 101 4.03 11.14 -3.08
CA ARG A 101 3.00 12.17 -2.84
C ARG A 101 3.51 13.59 -3.08
N ALA A 102 4.72 13.89 -2.62
CA ALA A 102 5.32 15.22 -2.83
C ALA A 102 5.40 15.59 -4.32
N LEU A 103 5.71 14.62 -5.19
CA LEU A 103 5.74 14.82 -6.64
C LEU A 103 4.35 15.17 -7.21
N PHE A 104 3.28 14.63 -6.61
CA PHE A 104 1.87 14.96 -6.95
C PHE A 104 1.34 16.22 -6.26
N GLU A 105 2.09 16.89 -5.42
CA GLU A 105 1.67 18.20 -4.88
C GLU A 105 2.33 19.34 -5.67
N THR A 106 3.44 19.06 -6.36
CA THR A 106 4.23 20.04 -7.13
C THR A 106 3.91 20.13 -8.63
N GLY A 107 3.09 19.22 -9.18
CA GLY A 107 2.77 19.16 -10.62
C GLY A 107 1.33 19.49 -10.95
#